data_AF-A0A367R4H2-F1
#
_entry.id   AF-A0A367R4H2-F1
#
_cell.length_a   1.000
_cell.length_b   1.000
_cell.length_c   1.000
_cell.angle_alpha   90.00
_cell.angle_beta   90.00
_cell.angle_gamma   90.00
#
_symmetry.space_group_name_H-M   'P 1'
#
loop_
_entity.id
_entity.type
_entity.pdbx_description
1 polymer ?
#
loop_
_entity_poly.entity_id
_entity_poly.type
_entity_poly.pdbx_seq_one_letter_code
_entity_poly.pdbx_strand_id
1 'polypeptide(L)'
;MSENNINKSIRLIDLVPNEWFSVKEKSSIWISCYRIFRTLANFSSGCITIKLPNVSAVILLGKVHYLDSSLARIEYITEEQWSFDVSKIQERDTPEGTYLLLLTPFDIDGQEGNEPAVKQLLQETVALLISINGRNIAFEHIFDNIAPMNGGPLTVISPVSENPLWFPAFELSDNRISKITNAAKTIDLLPKEQGNRIKLSLRWFESAMRQSGVDSFLSYWIALETLSMDSTDIRPINEILAKIYGLSNFKEAKSTFGVGHIFGLRGLIVHQGQIIPIHAVLQKYMGALYTDILLEKLGLPSEYQTKAVLDDPTFDFQTYIVAYLSKYEK
;
A
#
# COMPACT_ATOMS: atom_id res chain seq x y z
N MET A 1 15.36 38.73 -8.89
CA MET A 1 13.91 38.80 -9.12
C MET A 1 13.26 37.95 -8.05
N SER A 2 12.45 38.54 -7.18
CA SER A 2 11.67 37.81 -6.19
C SER A 2 10.36 37.37 -6.85
N GLU A 3 10.27 36.11 -7.24
CA GLU A 3 8.97 35.54 -7.62
C GLU A 3 8.06 35.59 -6.38
N ASN A 4 6.95 36.32 -6.50
CA ASN A 4 5.91 36.28 -5.48
C ASN A 4 5.28 34.89 -5.51
N ASN A 5 5.78 33.99 -4.66
CA ASN A 5 5.11 32.72 -4.35
C ASN A 5 3.78 33.03 -3.68
N ILE A 6 2.75 33.24 -4.49
CA ILE A 6 1.37 33.32 -4.05
C ILE A 6 1.00 31.94 -3.53
N ASN A 7 0.94 31.80 -2.21
CA ASN A 7 0.48 30.60 -1.53
C ASN A 7 -0.96 30.28 -1.96
N LYS A 8 -1.10 29.49 -3.02
CA LYS A 8 -2.39 29.10 -3.59
C LYS A 8 -3.02 28.03 -2.72
N SER A 9 -3.90 28.43 -1.81
CA SER A 9 -4.78 27.49 -1.13
C SER A 9 -5.71 26.82 -2.15
N ILE A 10 -5.84 25.50 -2.07
CA ILE A 10 -6.75 24.68 -2.88
C ILE A 10 -7.65 23.93 -1.89
N ARG A 11 -8.97 24.04 -2.04
CA ARG A 11 -9.90 23.32 -1.16
C ARG A 11 -9.98 21.88 -1.63
N LEU A 12 -10.06 20.93 -0.70
CA LEU A 12 -10.17 19.50 -1.00
C LEU A 12 -11.37 19.20 -1.93
N ILE A 13 -12.50 19.89 -1.73
CA ILE A 13 -13.70 19.76 -2.56
C ILE A 13 -13.49 20.16 -4.04
N ASP A 14 -12.51 21.03 -4.34
CA ASP A 14 -12.19 21.45 -5.72
C ASP A 14 -11.37 20.38 -6.47
N LEU A 15 -10.85 19.38 -5.76
CA LEU A 15 -10.10 18.23 -6.31
C LEU A 15 -11.00 17.01 -6.59
N VAL A 16 -12.27 17.08 -6.18
CA VAL A 16 -13.23 15.97 -6.26
C VAL A 16 -13.84 15.91 -7.67
N PRO A 17 -13.81 14.75 -8.35
CA PRO A 17 -14.49 14.57 -9.63
C PRO A 17 -15.99 14.89 -9.53
N ASN A 18 -16.47 15.80 -10.38
CA ASN A 18 -17.89 16.20 -10.39
C ASN A 18 -18.80 15.06 -10.81
N GLU A 19 -18.28 14.12 -11.60
CA GLU A 19 -18.98 12.93 -12.09
C GLU A 19 -19.36 11.90 -11.02
N TRP A 20 -18.94 12.07 -9.76
CA TRP A 20 -19.30 11.15 -8.66
C TRP A 20 -20.67 11.38 -8.04
N PHE A 21 -21.28 12.57 -8.20
CA PHE A 21 -22.47 12.97 -7.44
C PHE A 21 -23.49 13.71 -8.30
N SER A 22 -24.76 13.34 -8.16
CA SER A 22 -25.89 14.09 -8.73
C SER A 22 -26.43 15.15 -7.75
N VAL A 23 -26.28 14.89 -6.44
CA VAL A 23 -26.78 15.70 -5.31
C VAL A 23 -25.66 15.83 -4.28
N LYS A 24 -24.81 16.85 -4.44
CA LYS A 24 -23.61 17.06 -3.59
C LYS A 24 -23.97 17.28 -2.12
N GLU A 25 -25.12 17.86 -1.84
CA GLU A 25 -25.61 18.19 -0.49
C GLU A 25 -25.98 16.95 0.34
N LYS A 26 -26.12 15.78 -0.32
CA LYS A 26 -26.40 14.49 0.30
C LYS A 26 -25.27 13.47 0.12
N SER A 27 -24.09 13.96 -0.25
CA SER A 27 -22.96 13.12 -0.61
C SER A 27 -21.74 13.48 0.22
N SER A 28 -20.84 12.52 0.39
CA SER A 28 -19.60 12.70 1.16
C SER A 28 -18.43 11.98 0.48
N ILE A 29 -17.22 12.31 0.91
CA ILE A 29 -16.00 11.66 0.45
C ILE A 29 -15.21 11.11 1.63
N TRP A 30 -14.54 9.99 1.39
CA TRP A 30 -13.45 9.51 2.23
C TRP A 30 -12.13 10.10 1.73
N ILE A 31 -11.28 10.53 2.66
CA ILE A 31 -9.95 11.06 2.39
C ILE A 31 -8.92 10.29 3.23
N SER A 32 -8.06 9.52 2.57
CA SER A 32 -6.85 8.96 3.18
C SER A 32 -5.63 9.79 2.79
N CYS A 33 -4.84 10.22 3.76
CA CYS A 33 -3.64 11.02 3.52
C CYS A 33 -2.37 10.24 3.87
N TYR A 34 -1.43 10.21 2.93
CA TYR A 34 -0.11 9.60 3.08
C TYR A 34 0.97 10.63 2.80
N ARG A 35 2.07 10.56 3.54
CA ARG A 35 3.27 11.35 3.25
C ARG A 35 4.10 10.64 2.19
N ILE A 36 4.57 11.41 1.21
CA ILE A 36 5.52 10.97 0.19
C ILE A 36 6.93 11.37 0.63
N PHE A 37 7.89 10.47 0.48
CA PHE A 37 9.31 10.77 0.64
C PHE A 37 10.05 10.61 -0.69
N ARG A 38 11.22 11.27 -0.82
CA ARG A 38 12.14 11.12 -1.94
C ARG A 38 11.50 11.22 -3.34
N THR A 39 10.89 12.36 -3.67
CA THR A 39 10.47 12.65 -5.04
C THR A 39 11.67 12.96 -5.95
N LEU A 40 11.75 12.33 -7.13
CA LEU A 40 12.78 12.62 -8.14
C LEU A 40 12.44 13.80 -9.05
N ALA A 41 11.15 14.11 -9.21
CA ALA A 41 10.69 15.19 -10.07
C ALA A 41 10.85 16.56 -9.39
N ASN A 42 11.27 17.56 -10.16
CA ASN A 42 11.11 18.97 -9.81
C ASN A 42 9.61 19.32 -9.83
N PHE A 43 8.91 18.97 -8.76
CA PHE A 43 7.50 19.27 -8.54
C PHE A 43 7.36 20.77 -8.22
N SER A 44 7.41 21.60 -9.27
CA SER A 44 7.70 23.04 -9.15
C SER A 44 6.54 23.89 -8.63
N SER A 45 5.30 23.39 -8.69
CA SER A 45 4.14 23.82 -7.88
C SER A 45 2.85 23.16 -8.40
N GLY A 46 1.83 23.04 -7.55
CA GLY A 46 0.49 22.57 -7.93
C GLY A 46 0.13 21.18 -7.39
N CYS A 47 -0.75 20.49 -8.12
CA CYS A 47 -1.21 19.14 -7.80
C CYS A 47 -1.24 18.26 -9.07
N ILE A 48 -0.82 17.00 -8.94
CA ILE A 48 -0.98 15.98 -9.99
C ILE A 48 -2.13 15.07 -9.58
N THR A 49 -3.12 14.90 -10.45
CA THR A 49 -4.29 14.05 -10.19
C THR A 49 -4.27 12.82 -11.10
N ILE A 50 -4.15 11.65 -10.50
CA ILE A 50 -4.23 10.35 -11.16
C ILE A 50 -5.66 9.82 -10.98
N LYS A 51 -6.42 9.75 -12.08
CA LYS A 51 -7.77 9.16 -12.06
C LYS A 51 -7.67 7.63 -12.10
N LEU A 52 -8.21 6.98 -11.08
CA LEU A 52 -8.35 5.54 -10.95
C LEU A 52 -9.85 5.17 -10.86
N PRO A 53 -10.23 3.90 -11.05
CA PRO A 53 -11.61 3.47 -10.85
C PRO A 53 -12.07 3.76 -9.41
N ASN A 54 -13.11 4.59 -9.27
CA ASN A 54 -13.68 5.05 -8.00
C ASN A 54 -12.73 5.79 -7.03
N VAL A 55 -11.46 6.05 -7.41
CA VAL A 55 -10.50 6.77 -6.56
C VAL A 55 -9.79 7.87 -7.37
N SER A 56 -9.71 9.07 -6.79
CA SER A 56 -8.88 10.17 -7.30
C SER A 56 -7.64 10.29 -6.41
N ALA A 57 -6.49 9.91 -6.94
CA ALA A 57 -5.21 9.99 -6.23
C ALA A 57 -4.53 11.33 -6.57
N VAL A 58 -4.48 12.25 -5.60
CA VAL A 58 -3.94 13.60 -5.78
C VAL A 58 -2.62 13.73 -5.04
N ILE A 59 -1.58 14.12 -5.76
CA ILE A 59 -0.24 14.33 -5.23
C ILE A 59 0.03 15.84 -5.20
N LEU A 60 0.40 16.37 -4.03
CA LEU A 60 0.61 17.80 -3.80
C LEU A 60 1.89 18.07 -3.00
N LEU A 61 2.42 19.29 -3.14
CA LEU A 61 3.52 19.82 -2.33
C LEU A 61 3.00 21.02 -1.54
N GLY A 62 3.23 21.03 -0.22
CA GLY A 62 2.77 22.07 0.69
C GLY A 62 2.42 21.50 2.05
N LYS A 63 1.31 21.97 2.63
CA LYS A 63 0.72 21.43 3.86
C LYS A 63 -0.68 20.91 3.57
N VAL A 64 -1.06 19.82 4.23
CA VAL A 64 -2.45 19.34 4.26
C VAL A 64 -3.08 19.82 5.55
N HIS A 65 -4.16 20.58 5.43
CA HIS A 65 -5.01 20.94 6.55
C HIS A 65 -6.01 19.82 6.78
N TYR A 66 -6.09 19.30 8.00
CA TYR A 66 -6.94 18.15 8.32
C TYR A 66 -7.53 18.26 9.72
N LEU A 67 -8.74 17.72 9.84
CA LEU A 67 -9.35 17.48 11.13
C LEU A 67 -8.64 16.26 11.74
N ASP A 68 -7.64 16.49 12.58
CA ASP A 68 -6.83 15.40 13.10
C ASP A 68 -7.71 14.50 13.98
N SER A 69 -7.47 13.18 13.97
CA SER A 69 -8.14 12.27 14.90
C SER A 69 -7.13 11.43 15.73
N SER A 70 -6.48 12.11 16.71
CA SER A 70 -5.37 11.76 17.63
C SER A 70 -5.47 11.85 19.24
N LEU A 71 -6.50 12.38 19.96
CA LEU A 71 -6.60 12.79 21.41
C LEU A 71 -8.00 12.73 22.13
N ALA A 72 -9.15 12.47 21.46
CA ALA A 72 -10.40 12.01 22.11
C ALA A 72 -10.14 10.79 22.98
N ARG A 73 -11.10 10.54 23.86
CA ARG A 73 -11.07 9.45 24.81
C ARG A 73 -12.46 8.87 24.91
N ILE A 74 -12.50 7.55 25.01
CA ILE A 74 -13.65 6.88 25.60
C ILE A 74 -13.47 7.04 27.11
N GLU A 75 -14.35 7.80 27.74
CA GLU A 75 -14.37 7.98 29.18
C GLU A 75 -15.46 7.09 29.77
N TYR A 76 -15.06 6.12 30.60
CA TYR A 76 -16.00 5.27 31.33
C TYR A 76 -16.52 6.03 32.55
N ILE A 77 -17.82 6.33 32.56
CA ILE A 77 -18.54 6.94 33.68
C ILE A 77 -18.94 5.84 34.68
N THR A 78 -19.35 4.67 34.16
CA THR A 78 -19.58 3.42 34.89
C THR A 78 -19.16 2.22 34.02
N GLU A 79 -19.31 0.98 34.50
CA GLU A 79 -19.08 -0.23 33.70
C GLU A 79 -20.04 -0.35 32.49
N GLU A 80 -21.25 0.20 32.60
CA GLU A 80 -22.29 0.17 31.56
C GLU A 80 -22.41 1.50 30.79
N GLN A 81 -21.83 2.59 31.32
CA GLN A 81 -21.93 3.94 30.75
C GLN A 81 -20.56 4.47 30.39
N TRP A 82 -20.37 4.72 29.09
CA TRP A 82 -19.21 5.43 28.56
C TRP A 82 -19.65 6.63 27.75
N SER A 83 -18.79 7.63 27.65
CA SER A 83 -18.93 8.77 26.77
C SER A 83 -17.73 8.85 25.83
N PHE A 84 -17.91 9.48 24.68
CA PHE A 84 -16.82 9.85 23.79
C PHE A 84 -16.57 11.35 24.00
N ASP A 85 -15.48 11.73 24.66
CA ASP A 85 -15.15 13.15 24.86
C ASP A 85 -14.87 13.77 23.50
N VAL A 86 -15.83 14.57 23.01
CA VAL A 86 -15.72 15.24 21.72
C VAL A 86 -15.01 16.60 21.72
N SER A 87 -14.49 17.06 22.87
CA SER A 87 -13.95 18.41 23.02
C SER A 87 -12.54 18.61 22.44
N LYS A 88 -11.75 17.53 22.30
CA LYS A 88 -10.33 17.64 21.96
C LYS A 88 -10.02 17.86 20.49
N ILE A 89 -11.00 17.88 19.58
CA ILE A 89 -10.66 17.91 18.15
C ILE A 89 -10.15 19.26 17.75
N GLN A 90 -9.13 19.21 16.93
CA GLN A 90 -8.53 20.39 16.38
C GLN A 90 -8.15 20.09 14.94
N GLU A 91 -8.44 21.07 14.11
CA GLU A 91 -7.73 21.24 12.86
C GLU A 91 -6.22 21.28 13.15
N ARG A 92 -5.47 20.58 12.31
CA ARG A 92 -4.00 20.65 12.27
C ARG A 92 -3.55 20.81 10.83
N ASP A 93 -2.41 21.44 10.68
CA ASP A 93 -1.64 21.36 9.45
C ASP A 93 -0.58 20.27 9.60
N THR A 94 -0.36 19.50 8.53
CA THR A 94 0.87 18.71 8.42
C THR A 94 2.10 19.64 8.35
N PRO A 95 3.31 19.12 8.60
CA PRO A 95 4.54 19.77 8.16
C PRO A 95 4.50 20.09 6.65
N GLU A 96 5.41 20.95 6.22
CA GLU A 96 5.60 21.18 4.78
C GLU A 96 6.30 19.96 4.14
N GLY A 97 5.76 19.48 3.02
CA GLY A 97 6.25 18.29 2.34
C GLY A 97 5.36 17.84 1.19
N THR A 98 5.65 16.66 0.64
CA THR A 98 4.83 16.07 -0.42
C THR A 98 3.84 15.06 0.17
N TYR A 99 2.60 15.11 -0.29
CA TYR A 99 1.49 14.29 0.21
C TYR A 99 0.72 13.63 -0.94
N LEU A 100 0.29 12.39 -0.70
CA LEU A 100 -0.68 11.66 -1.50
C LEU A 100 -2.01 11.69 -0.76
N LEU A 101 -3.04 12.25 -1.39
CA LEU A 101 -4.43 12.16 -0.98
C LEU A 101 -5.13 11.13 -1.84
N LEU A 102 -5.79 10.15 -1.22
CA LEU A 102 -6.73 9.27 -1.91
C LEU A 102 -8.15 9.72 -1.56
N LEU A 103 -8.85 10.24 -2.57
CA LEU A 103 -10.24 10.65 -2.48
C LEU A 103 -11.12 9.55 -3.09
N THR A 104 -12.24 9.21 -2.47
CA THR A 104 -13.25 8.28 -3.01
C THR A 104 -14.62 8.70 -2.51
N PRO A 105 -15.71 8.54 -3.29
CA PRO A 105 -17.05 8.78 -2.78
C PRO A 105 -17.37 7.83 -1.63
N PHE A 106 -18.07 8.32 -0.62
CA PHE A 106 -18.53 7.53 0.52
C PHE A 106 -20.06 7.44 0.51
N ASP A 107 -20.76 8.50 0.95
CA ASP A 107 -22.20 8.63 0.71
C ASP A 107 -22.45 9.17 -0.70
N ILE A 108 -23.40 8.60 -1.43
CA ILE A 108 -23.72 8.98 -2.81
C ILE A 108 -25.21 9.31 -2.93
N ASP A 109 -25.53 10.58 -3.20
CA ASP A 109 -26.88 11.09 -3.45
C ASP A 109 -27.90 10.76 -2.33
N GLY A 110 -27.42 10.56 -1.10
CA GLY A 110 -28.21 10.19 0.07
C GLY A 110 -28.29 8.68 0.36
N GLN A 111 -27.53 7.86 -0.36
CA GLN A 111 -27.28 6.46 0.01
C GLN A 111 -26.05 6.39 0.92
N GLU A 112 -26.19 5.71 2.06
CA GLU A 112 -25.14 5.56 3.06
C GLU A 112 -23.96 4.73 2.53
N GLY A 113 -22.74 5.22 2.78
CA GLY A 113 -21.50 4.57 2.37
C GLY A 113 -21.21 3.27 3.11
N ASN A 114 -20.56 2.31 2.43
CA ASN A 114 -20.09 1.07 3.04
C ASN A 114 -18.61 1.22 3.48
N GLU A 115 -18.38 1.57 4.75
CA GLU A 115 -17.04 1.80 5.30
C GLU A 115 -16.08 0.61 5.07
N PRO A 116 -16.44 -0.65 5.39
CA PRO A 116 -15.57 -1.79 5.12
C PRO A 116 -15.16 -1.93 3.64
N ALA A 117 -16.08 -1.66 2.70
CA ALA A 117 -15.78 -1.72 1.27
C ALA A 117 -14.87 -0.56 0.82
N VAL A 118 -15.06 0.65 1.35
CA VAL A 118 -14.25 1.83 1.03
C VAL A 118 -12.84 1.70 1.60
N LYS A 119 -12.68 1.23 2.84
CA LYS A 119 -11.36 0.91 3.41
C LYS A 119 -10.61 -0.11 2.56
N GLN A 120 -11.29 -1.18 2.13
CA GLN A 120 -10.70 -2.19 1.25
C GLN A 120 -10.26 -1.63 -0.11
N LEU A 121 -11.08 -0.79 -0.76
CA LEU A 121 -10.75 -0.10 -2.02
C LEU A 121 -9.51 0.80 -1.88
N LEU A 122 -9.40 1.52 -0.76
CA LEU A 122 -8.27 2.39 -0.48
C LEU A 122 -6.99 1.59 -0.23
N GLN A 123 -7.05 0.49 0.53
CA GLN A 123 -5.92 -0.43 0.71
C GLN A 123 -5.45 -1.05 -0.62
N GLU A 124 -6.38 -1.52 -1.46
CA GLU A 124 -6.07 -2.01 -2.81
C GLU A 124 -5.34 -0.95 -3.64
N THR A 125 -5.81 0.29 -3.57
CA THR A 125 -5.24 1.42 -4.31
C THR A 125 -3.82 1.77 -3.82
N VAL A 126 -3.61 1.83 -2.50
CA VAL A 126 -2.29 2.08 -1.88
C VAL A 126 -1.30 0.98 -2.28
N ALA A 127 -1.70 -0.29 -2.17
CA ALA A 127 -0.88 -1.42 -2.56
C ALA A 127 -0.50 -1.40 -4.05
N LEU A 128 -1.43 -1.02 -4.94
CA LEU A 128 -1.17 -0.89 -6.37
C LEU A 128 -0.20 0.26 -6.66
N LEU A 129 -0.41 1.41 -6.02
CA LEU A 129 0.48 2.57 -6.12
C LEU A 129 1.90 2.23 -5.65
N ILE A 130 2.04 1.59 -4.49
CA ILE A 130 3.35 1.16 -3.95
C ILE A 130 4.01 0.11 -4.86
N SER A 131 3.26 -0.86 -5.38
CA SER A 131 3.82 -1.89 -6.28
C SER A 131 4.45 -1.28 -7.53
N ILE A 132 3.86 -0.20 -8.07
CA ILE A 132 4.34 0.42 -9.33
C ILE A 132 5.39 1.51 -9.09
N ASN A 133 5.45 2.11 -7.89
CA ASN A 133 6.27 3.31 -7.62
C ASN A 133 7.26 3.16 -6.46
N GLY A 134 7.26 2.01 -5.79
CA GLY A 134 7.95 1.81 -4.52
C GLY A 134 7.22 2.45 -3.34
N ARG A 135 7.58 2.02 -2.12
CA ARG A 135 6.89 2.38 -0.87
C ARG A 135 6.90 3.88 -0.54
N ASN A 136 7.83 4.63 -1.12
CA ASN A 136 7.96 6.07 -0.91
C ASN A 136 6.76 6.91 -1.40
N ILE A 137 5.88 6.38 -2.27
CA ILE A 137 4.64 7.07 -2.69
C ILE A 137 3.55 7.12 -1.61
N ALA A 138 3.60 6.21 -0.62
CA ALA A 138 2.62 6.13 0.46
C ALA A 138 3.33 5.57 1.71
N PHE A 139 4.32 6.34 2.18
CA PHE A 139 5.30 5.85 3.16
C PHE A 139 4.76 5.86 4.59
N GLU A 140 4.15 6.98 4.98
CA GLU A 140 3.58 7.21 6.31
C GLU A 140 2.10 7.52 6.13
N HIS A 141 1.21 6.67 6.65
CA HIS A 141 -0.22 6.95 6.71
C HIS A 141 -0.47 7.94 7.85
N ILE A 142 -1.02 9.11 7.52
CA ILE A 142 -1.19 10.21 8.48
C ILE A 142 -2.59 10.16 9.10
N PHE A 143 -3.63 9.96 8.28
CA PHE A 143 -5.00 9.86 8.74
C PHE A 143 -5.90 9.15 7.69
N ASP A 144 -6.99 8.57 8.19
CA ASP A 144 -8.19 8.26 7.43
C ASP A 144 -9.33 9.13 7.95
N ASN A 145 -9.74 10.11 7.16
CA ASN A 145 -10.85 10.99 7.51
C ASN A 145 -12.02 10.70 6.58
N ILE A 146 -13.09 10.14 7.13
CA ILE A 146 -14.43 10.50 6.65
C ILE A 146 -14.59 11.98 7.00
N ALA A 147 -15.07 12.79 6.07
CA ALA A 147 -15.30 14.22 6.31
C ALA A 147 -16.81 14.56 6.38
N PRO A 148 -17.55 14.14 7.42
CA PRO A 148 -18.86 14.70 7.72
C PRO A 148 -18.68 16.12 8.29
N MET A 149 -19.61 17.03 8.02
CA MET A 149 -19.41 18.48 8.24
C MET A 149 -19.31 18.97 9.71
N ASN A 150 -19.40 18.09 10.73
CA ASN A 150 -19.62 18.48 12.14
C ASN A 150 -18.62 17.78 13.09
N GLY A 151 -17.41 18.31 13.25
CA GLY A 151 -16.24 17.60 13.81
C GLY A 151 -16.20 17.27 15.33
N GLY A 152 -15.44 16.21 15.66
CA GLY A 152 -15.10 15.70 17.01
C GLY A 152 -14.04 14.57 16.95
N PRO A 153 -13.31 14.23 18.04
CA PRO A 153 -11.87 13.95 18.16
C PRO A 153 -11.42 12.51 17.88
N LEU A 154 -10.38 12.05 18.57
CA LEU A 154 -9.02 11.96 18.05
C LEU A 154 -8.39 10.67 18.77
N THR A 155 -7.52 9.77 18.25
CA THR A 155 -6.60 8.87 19.03
C THR A 155 -5.34 8.46 18.22
N VAL A 156 -4.11 8.90 18.59
CA VAL A 156 -2.92 8.59 17.76
C VAL A 156 -2.50 7.14 17.94
N ILE A 157 -2.33 6.42 16.83
CA ILE A 157 -1.50 5.23 16.77
C ILE A 157 -0.51 5.48 15.62
N SER A 158 0.77 5.69 15.96
CA SER A 158 1.82 5.89 14.96
C SER A 158 2.31 4.54 14.44
N PRO A 159 2.45 4.33 13.12
CA PRO A 159 3.02 3.11 12.56
C PRO A 159 4.52 2.99 12.85
N VAL A 160 5.09 1.80 12.66
CA VAL A 160 6.53 1.57 12.73
C VAL A 160 7.24 2.45 11.68
N SER A 161 8.15 3.31 12.11
CA SER A 161 8.94 4.16 11.23
C SER A 161 10.17 3.43 10.70
N GLU A 162 10.25 3.25 9.38
CA GLU A 162 11.44 2.74 8.69
C GLU A 162 12.31 3.88 8.12
N ASN A 163 13.43 3.55 7.49
CA ASN A 163 14.28 4.55 6.83
C ASN A 163 13.82 4.75 5.37
N PRO A 164 13.32 5.94 4.96
CA PRO A 164 12.88 6.19 3.59
C PRO A 164 14.01 6.09 2.53
N LEU A 165 15.27 6.15 2.96
CA LEU A 165 16.43 5.94 2.08
C LEU A 165 16.59 4.48 1.61
N TRP A 166 15.97 3.50 2.30
CA TRP A 166 15.98 2.09 1.90
C TRP A 166 15.10 1.79 0.67
N PHE A 167 14.12 2.66 0.39
CA PHE A 167 13.21 2.51 -0.74
C PHE A 167 13.67 3.39 -1.91
N PRO A 168 13.44 2.96 -3.17
CA PRO A 168 13.75 3.78 -4.33
C PRO A 168 13.00 5.12 -4.28
N ALA A 169 13.61 6.15 -4.84
CA ALA A 169 12.97 7.45 -4.95
C ALA A 169 11.83 7.40 -5.98
N PHE A 170 10.73 8.10 -5.69
CA PHE A 170 9.50 8.05 -6.48
C PHE A 170 9.59 8.95 -7.73
N GLU A 171 9.13 8.43 -8.86
CA GLU A 171 9.13 9.06 -10.19
C GLU A 171 7.69 9.38 -10.66
N LEU A 172 7.45 10.64 -11.05
CA LEU A 172 6.16 11.19 -11.47
C LEU A 172 6.02 11.34 -12.99
N SER A 173 6.66 10.49 -13.80
CA SER A 173 6.57 10.60 -15.26
C SER A 173 5.21 10.15 -15.80
N ASP A 174 4.82 10.69 -16.96
CA ASP A 174 3.57 10.30 -17.64
C ASP A 174 3.50 8.80 -17.92
N ASN A 175 4.66 8.16 -18.14
CA ASN A 175 4.78 6.71 -18.29
C ASN A 175 4.42 5.96 -17.00
N ARG A 176 4.93 6.41 -15.84
CA ARG A 176 4.58 5.85 -14.51
C ARG A 176 3.08 6.03 -14.24
N ILE A 177 2.54 7.23 -14.45
CA ILE A 177 1.11 7.52 -14.28
C ILE A 177 0.26 6.62 -15.19
N SER A 178 0.63 6.51 -16.47
CA SER A 178 -0.06 5.62 -17.43
C SER A 178 0.00 4.15 -17.02
N LYS A 179 1.14 3.67 -16.49
CA LYS A 179 1.29 2.30 -15.98
C LYS A 179 0.33 2.04 -14.82
N ILE A 180 0.18 2.97 -13.87
CA ILE A 180 -0.79 2.85 -12.75
C ILE A 180 -2.23 2.82 -13.28
N THR A 181 -2.61 3.78 -14.11
CA THR A 181 -3.99 3.87 -14.64
C THR A 181 -4.34 2.66 -15.50
N ASN A 182 -3.39 2.11 -16.27
CA ASN A 182 -3.59 0.89 -17.04
C ASN A 182 -3.69 -0.34 -16.13
N ALA A 183 -2.85 -0.45 -15.10
CA ALA A 183 -2.92 -1.52 -14.11
C ALA A 183 -4.32 -1.60 -13.45
N ALA A 184 -4.83 -0.46 -12.97
CA ALA A 184 -6.13 -0.37 -12.33
C ALA A 184 -7.27 -0.74 -13.29
N LYS A 185 -7.22 -0.26 -14.54
CA LYS A 185 -8.19 -0.64 -15.59
C LYS A 185 -8.14 -2.13 -15.92
N THR A 186 -6.95 -2.73 -16.02
CA THR A 186 -6.81 -4.18 -16.26
C THR A 186 -7.48 -4.97 -15.16
N ILE A 187 -7.29 -4.60 -13.88
CA ILE A 187 -7.91 -5.29 -12.74
C ILE A 187 -9.43 -5.35 -12.85
N ASP A 188 -10.09 -4.26 -13.26
CA ASP A 188 -11.55 -4.20 -13.40
C ASP A 188 -12.09 -4.85 -14.69
N LEU A 189 -11.24 -5.08 -15.69
CA LEU A 189 -11.58 -5.77 -16.94
C LEU A 189 -11.34 -7.29 -16.87
N LEU A 190 -10.64 -7.79 -15.85
CA LEU A 190 -10.42 -9.22 -15.65
C LEU A 190 -11.71 -9.97 -15.28
N PRO A 191 -11.80 -11.29 -15.54
CA PRO A 191 -12.86 -12.13 -15.00
C PRO A 191 -12.98 -11.95 -13.48
N LYS A 192 -14.21 -11.83 -12.97
CA LYS A 192 -14.51 -11.46 -11.57
C LYS A 192 -13.68 -12.23 -10.53
N GLU A 193 -13.47 -13.52 -10.73
CA GLU A 193 -12.63 -14.35 -9.85
C GLU A 193 -11.17 -13.88 -9.83
N GLN A 194 -10.56 -13.68 -11.00
CA GLN A 194 -9.17 -13.22 -11.13
C GLN A 194 -8.99 -11.80 -10.59
N GLY A 195 -9.91 -10.89 -10.92
CA GLY A 195 -9.94 -9.53 -10.37
C GLY A 195 -10.06 -9.53 -8.84
N ASN A 196 -10.98 -10.33 -8.27
CA ASN A 196 -11.13 -10.48 -6.82
C ASN A 196 -9.87 -11.03 -6.15
N ARG A 197 -9.17 -11.99 -6.76
CA ARG A 197 -7.92 -12.55 -6.23
C ARG A 197 -6.80 -11.52 -6.23
N ILE A 198 -6.66 -10.73 -7.29
CA ILE A 198 -5.68 -9.63 -7.31
C ILE A 198 -6.02 -8.61 -6.22
N LYS A 199 -7.28 -8.16 -6.13
CA LYS A 199 -7.75 -7.23 -5.09
C LYS A 199 -7.49 -7.75 -3.67
N LEU A 200 -7.81 -9.01 -3.39
CA LEU A 200 -7.51 -9.63 -2.09
C LEU A 200 -6.00 -9.71 -1.82
N SER A 201 -5.19 -10.05 -2.83
CA SER A 201 -3.73 -10.08 -2.69
C SER A 201 -3.12 -8.71 -2.39
N LEU A 202 -3.67 -7.65 -3.00
CA LEU A 202 -3.26 -6.26 -2.78
C LEU A 202 -3.52 -5.83 -1.33
N ARG A 203 -4.66 -6.21 -0.74
CA ARG A 203 -4.95 -5.95 0.69
C ARG A 203 -3.95 -6.63 1.62
N TRP A 204 -3.59 -7.89 1.33
CA TRP A 204 -2.58 -8.61 2.11
C TRP A 204 -1.17 -8.01 1.96
N PHE A 205 -0.81 -7.56 0.76
CA PHE A 205 0.42 -6.82 0.52
C PHE A 205 0.44 -5.48 1.27
N GLU A 206 -0.67 -4.75 1.30
CA GLU A 206 -0.85 -3.51 2.08
C GLU A 206 -0.61 -3.75 3.57
N SER A 207 -1.28 -4.76 4.14
CA SER A 207 -1.11 -5.20 5.52
C SER A 207 0.34 -5.58 5.83
N ALA A 208 1.00 -6.32 4.92
CA ALA A 208 2.39 -6.73 5.08
C ALA A 208 3.36 -5.55 5.21
N MET A 209 3.08 -4.44 4.53
CA MET A 209 3.88 -3.21 4.59
C MET A 209 3.61 -2.32 5.81
N ARG A 210 2.53 -2.55 6.56
CA ARG A 210 2.26 -1.86 7.84
C ARG A 210 2.78 -2.63 9.05
N GLN A 211 3.05 -3.92 8.88
CA GLN A 211 3.50 -4.84 9.92
C GLN A 211 5.04 -4.98 9.90
N SER A 212 5.59 -5.65 10.91
CA SER A 212 6.99 -6.06 10.96
C SER A 212 7.11 -7.52 11.41
N GLY A 213 8.34 -8.05 11.48
CA GLY A 213 8.59 -9.42 11.92
C GLY A 213 7.78 -10.50 11.16
N VAL A 214 7.25 -11.44 11.93
CA VAL A 214 6.51 -12.62 11.46
C VAL A 214 5.20 -12.27 10.78
N ASP A 215 4.44 -11.30 11.31
CA ASP A 215 3.12 -10.95 10.76
C ASP A 215 3.23 -10.38 9.34
N SER A 216 4.21 -9.50 9.13
CA SER A 216 4.55 -8.98 7.80
C SER A 216 4.93 -10.11 6.82
N PHE A 217 5.75 -11.07 7.26
CA PHE A 217 6.14 -12.23 6.45
C PHE A 217 4.93 -13.10 6.07
N LEU A 218 4.04 -13.39 7.02
CA LEU A 218 2.83 -14.18 6.77
C LEU A 218 1.86 -13.43 5.83
N SER A 219 1.68 -12.12 6.02
CA SER A 219 0.88 -11.27 5.14
C SER A 219 1.43 -11.26 3.70
N TYR A 220 2.76 -11.12 3.52
CA TYR A 220 3.38 -11.25 2.18
C TYR A 220 3.19 -12.65 1.58
N TRP A 221 3.31 -13.72 2.38
CA TRP A 221 3.06 -15.08 1.91
C TRP A 221 1.63 -15.26 1.41
N ILE A 222 0.63 -14.82 2.20
CA ILE A 222 -0.79 -14.90 1.83
C ILE A 222 -1.07 -14.07 0.57
N ALA A 223 -0.42 -12.91 0.40
CA ALA A 223 -0.51 -12.11 -0.83
C ALA A 223 -0.01 -12.89 -2.06
N LEU A 224 1.17 -13.50 -1.98
CA LEU A 224 1.75 -14.33 -3.05
C LEU A 224 0.90 -15.55 -3.40
N GLU A 225 0.43 -16.27 -2.37
CA GLU A 225 -0.45 -17.44 -2.50
C GLU A 225 -1.77 -17.04 -3.19
N THR A 226 -2.44 -16.00 -2.70
CA THR A 226 -3.68 -15.48 -3.28
C THR A 226 -3.51 -15.05 -4.75
N LEU A 227 -2.38 -14.42 -5.09
CA LEU A 227 -2.08 -13.93 -6.44
C LEU A 227 -1.75 -15.05 -7.43
N SER A 228 -1.16 -16.16 -6.95
CA SER A 228 -0.40 -17.08 -7.82
C SER A 228 -0.79 -18.55 -7.74
N MET A 229 -1.38 -19.01 -6.64
CA MET A 229 -1.50 -20.44 -6.30
C MET A 229 -2.97 -20.83 -6.03
N ASP A 230 -3.44 -21.90 -6.66
CA ASP A 230 -4.80 -22.45 -6.41
C ASP A 230 -4.81 -23.52 -5.30
N SER A 231 -3.64 -23.85 -4.75
CA SER A 231 -3.43 -24.85 -3.69
C SER A 231 -2.11 -24.56 -2.97
N THR A 232 -1.60 -25.50 -2.19
CA THR A 232 -0.26 -25.41 -1.57
C THR A 232 0.91 -25.65 -2.54
N ASP A 233 0.66 -25.96 -3.82
CA ASP A 233 1.73 -26.10 -4.83
C ASP A 233 2.33 -24.73 -5.21
N ILE A 234 3.62 -24.55 -4.89
CA ILE A 234 4.40 -23.35 -5.21
C ILE A 234 4.93 -23.32 -6.65
N ARG A 235 4.72 -24.38 -7.44
CA ARG A 235 5.18 -24.45 -8.84
C ARG A 235 4.70 -23.28 -9.71
N PRO A 236 3.45 -22.79 -9.64
CA PRO A 236 2.98 -21.66 -10.46
C PRO A 236 3.80 -20.39 -10.24
N ILE A 237 4.24 -20.09 -9.01
CA ILE A 237 5.13 -18.95 -8.72
C ILE A 237 6.44 -19.10 -9.51
N ASN A 238 7.04 -20.29 -9.50
CA ASN A 238 8.30 -20.54 -10.19
C ASN A 238 8.17 -20.52 -11.72
N GLU A 239 7.01 -20.92 -12.26
CA GLU A 239 6.71 -20.81 -13.70
C GLU A 239 6.51 -19.35 -14.14
N ILE A 240 5.84 -18.53 -13.33
CA ILE A 240 5.69 -17.08 -13.56
C ILE A 240 7.08 -16.40 -13.52
N LEU A 241 7.90 -16.68 -12.51
CA LEU A 241 9.25 -16.12 -12.40
C LEU A 241 10.16 -16.56 -13.54
N ALA A 242 10.09 -17.83 -13.97
CA ALA A 242 10.82 -18.31 -15.14
C ALA A 242 10.46 -17.51 -16.40
N LYS A 243 9.17 -17.23 -16.62
CA LYS A 243 8.70 -16.41 -17.73
C LYS A 243 9.20 -14.97 -17.65
N ILE A 244 9.05 -14.30 -16.50
CA ILE A 244 9.49 -12.91 -16.30
C ILE A 244 10.97 -12.76 -16.63
N TYR A 245 11.79 -13.65 -16.08
CA TYR A 245 13.25 -13.57 -16.12
C TYR A 245 13.89 -14.27 -17.32
N GLY A 246 13.10 -14.81 -18.26
CA GLY A 246 13.60 -15.49 -19.46
C GLY A 246 14.39 -16.77 -19.17
N LEU A 247 14.10 -17.44 -18.05
CA LEU A 247 14.78 -18.66 -17.62
C LEU A 247 14.26 -19.88 -18.37
N SER A 248 15.10 -20.89 -18.54
CA SER A 248 14.83 -22.05 -19.40
C SER A 248 13.68 -22.92 -18.91
N ASN A 249 13.43 -22.94 -17.60
CA ASN A 249 12.36 -23.71 -16.95
C ASN A 249 12.15 -23.31 -15.48
N PHE A 250 11.07 -23.79 -14.87
CA PHE A 250 10.74 -23.51 -13.46
C PHE A 250 11.75 -24.06 -12.43
N LYS A 251 12.59 -25.05 -12.77
CA LYS A 251 13.61 -25.57 -11.83
C LYS A 251 14.77 -24.59 -11.69
N GLU A 252 15.13 -23.92 -12.78
CA GLU A 252 16.09 -22.82 -12.78
C GLU A 252 15.57 -21.68 -11.91
N ALA A 253 14.32 -21.23 -12.13
CA ALA A 253 13.66 -20.25 -11.26
C ALA A 253 13.60 -20.67 -9.78
N LYS A 254 13.26 -21.93 -9.49
CA LYS A 254 13.27 -22.47 -8.11
C LYS A 254 14.65 -22.36 -7.46
N SER A 255 15.73 -22.60 -8.21
CA SER A 255 17.09 -22.47 -7.71
C SER A 255 17.52 -21.01 -7.52
N THR A 256 17.10 -20.12 -8.42
CA THR A 256 17.47 -18.69 -8.40
C THR A 256 16.72 -17.92 -7.31
N PHE A 257 15.41 -18.11 -7.19
CA PHE A 257 14.54 -17.33 -6.30
C PHE A 257 14.23 -18.03 -4.97
N GLY A 258 14.65 -19.28 -4.79
CA GLY A 258 14.58 -19.97 -3.50
C GLY A 258 13.19 -20.07 -2.87
N VAL A 259 12.10 -19.98 -3.65
CA VAL A 259 10.71 -19.91 -3.15
C VAL A 259 10.36 -21.10 -2.25
N GLY A 260 10.97 -22.27 -2.47
CA GLY A 260 10.83 -23.43 -1.60
C GLY A 260 11.34 -23.22 -0.17
N HIS A 261 12.35 -22.39 0.04
CA HIS A 261 12.86 -22.06 1.38
C HIS A 261 11.91 -21.12 2.12
N ILE A 262 11.25 -20.19 1.40
CA ILE A 262 10.20 -19.32 1.93
C ILE A 262 8.99 -20.15 2.38
N PHE A 263 8.56 -21.09 1.53
CA PHE A 263 7.48 -22.03 1.85
C PHE A 263 7.82 -22.89 3.08
N GLY A 264 9.05 -23.41 3.15
CA GLY A 264 9.54 -24.13 4.33
C GLY A 264 9.51 -23.28 5.60
N LEU A 265 9.99 -22.04 5.53
CA LEU A 265 9.97 -21.08 6.64
C LEU A 265 8.54 -20.79 7.14
N ARG A 266 7.58 -20.60 6.22
CA ARG A 266 6.14 -20.48 6.55
C ARG A 266 5.60 -21.75 7.19
N GLY A 267 6.09 -22.94 6.78
CA GLY A 267 5.77 -24.21 7.42
C GLY A 267 6.22 -24.27 8.89
N LEU A 268 7.46 -23.87 9.19
CA LEU A 268 7.99 -23.81 10.56
C LEU A 268 7.17 -22.87 11.45
N ILE A 269 6.84 -21.68 10.95
CA ILE A 269 6.06 -20.68 11.69
C ILE A 269 4.63 -21.18 11.96
N VAL A 270 3.89 -21.56 10.90
CA VAL A 270 2.44 -21.83 10.99
C VAL A 270 2.13 -23.21 11.55
N HIS A 271 2.93 -24.23 11.26
CA HIS A 271 2.63 -25.62 11.65
C HIS A 271 3.43 -26.11 12.86
N GLN A 272 4.60 -25.51 13.14
CA GLN A 272 5.42 -25.85 14.31
C GLN A 272 5.44 -24.75 15.38
N GLY A 273 4.76 -23.61 15.15
CA GLY A 273 4.67 -22.51 16.12
C GLY A 273 5.99 -21.79 16.37
N GLN A 274 6.96 -21.87 15.45
CA GLN A 274 8.28 -21.28 15.66
C GLN A 274 8.26 -19.76 15.52
N ILE A 275 8.76 -19.07 16.56
CA ILE A 275 8.97 -17.62 16.53
C ILE A 275 10.34 -17.33 15.91
N ILE A 276 10.38 -17.13 14.60
CA ILE A 276 11.60 -16.88 13.84
C ILE A 276 11.74 -15.37 13.58
N PRO A 277 12.86 -14.73 13.97
CA PRO A 277 13.13 -13.34 13.61
C PRO A 277 13.13 -13.16 12.08
N ILE A 278 12.31 -12.23 11.58
CA ILE A 278 12.27 -11.87 10.17
C ILE A 278 12.99 -10.53 9.98
N HIS A 279 14.07 -10.54 9.21
CA HIS A 279 14.85 -9.36 8.88
C HIS A 279 14.19 -8.53 7.76
N ALA A 280 14.30 -7.21 7.84
CA ALA A 280 13.70 -6.27 6.88
C ALA A 280 14.11 -6.52 5.42
N VAL A 281 15.31 -7.05 5.19
CA VAL A 281 15.76 -7.38 3.82
C VAL A 281 15.03 -8.60 3.23
N LEU A 282 14.61 -9.57 4.05
CA LEU A 282 13.72 -10.64 3.59
C LEU A 282 12.32 -10.10 3.28
N GLN A 283 11.83 -9.11 4.03
CA GLN A 283 10.57 -8.42 3.71
C GLN A 283 10.67 -7.63 2.40
N LYS A 284 11.78 -6.89 2.18
CA LYS A 284 12.11 -6.23 0.90
C LYS A 284 12.10 -7.22 -0.26
N TYR A 285 12.70 -8.40 -0.07
CA TYR A 285 12.71 -9.48 -1.05
C TYR A 285 11.30 -10.02 -1.35
N MET A 286 10.51 -10.32 -0.32
CA MET A 286 9.12 -10.78 -0.45
C MET A 286 8.24 -9.77 -1.18
N GLY A 287 8.40 -8.47 -0.88
CA GLY A 287 7.68 -7.41 -1.54
C GLY A 287 8.04 -7.28 -3.03
N ALA A 288 9.33 -7.34 -3.35
CA ALA A 288 9.82 -7.34 -4.73
C ALA A 288 9.31 -8.55 -5.54
N LEU A 289 9.30 -9.74 -4.92
CA LEU A 289 8.76 -10.98 -5.49
C LEU A 289 7.28 -10.85 -5.84
N TYR A 290 6.49 -10.29 -4.92
CA TYR A 290 5.08 -9.99 -5.16
C TYR A 290 4.88 -9.01 -6.31
N THR A 291 5.66 -7.93 -6.34
CA THR A 291 5.56 -6.88 -7.36
C THR A 291 5.86 -7.39 -8.77
N ASP A 292 6.95 -8.13 -8.98
CA ASP A 292 7.29 -8.66 -10.30
C ASP A 292 6.18 -9.61 -10.83
N ILE A 293 5.63 -10.45 -9.94
CA ILE A 293 4.52 -11.38 -10.25
C ILE A 293 3.22 -10.63 -10.55
N LEU A 294 2.90 -9.58 -9.79
CA LEU A 294 1.71 -8.75 -10.01
C LEU A 294 1.76 -8.06 -11.38
N LEU A 295 2.91 -7.48 -11.74
CA LEU A 295 3.09 -6.83 -13.04
C LEU A 295 2.86 -7.82 -14.19
N GLU A 296 3.44 -9.02 -14.11
CA GLU A 296 3.23 -10.09 -15.08
C GLU A 296 1.76 -10.55 -15.17
N LYS A 297 1.08 -10.72 -14.03
CA LYS A 297 -0.37 -11.04 -13.98
C LYS A 297 -1.25 -9.96 -14.62
N LEU A 298 -0.80 -8.71 -14.62
CA LEU A 298 -1.48 -7.57 -15.25
C LEU A 298 -1.04 -7.32 -16.71
N GLY A 299 -0.15 -8.15 -17.27
CA GLY A 299 0.39 -7.98 -18.62
C GLY A 299 1.28 -6.74 -18.77
N LEU A 300 1.86 -6.26 -17.66
CA LEU A 300 2.73 -5.08 -17.62
C LEU A 300 4.21 -5.52 -17.58
N PRO A 301 5.13 -4.75 -18.19
CA PRO A 301 6.56 -5.03 -18.09
C PRO A 301 7.01 -5.07 -16.63
N SER A 302 7.65 -6.18 -16.25
CA SER A 302 8.34 -6.33 -14.97
C SER A 302 9.51 -5.35 -14.87
N GLU A 303 9.86 -4.97 -13.64
CA GLU A 303 10.99 -4.10 -13.33
C GLU A 303 12.16 -4.86 -12.69
N TYR A 304 12.05 -6.19 -12.65
CA TYR A 304 13.08 -7.10 -12.15
C TYR A 304 13.50 -6.78 -10.70
N GLN A 305 12.55 -6.34 -9.87
CA GLN A 305 12.83 -5.86 -8.52
C GLN A 305 13.40 -6.98 -7.65
N THR A 306 12.93 -8.23 -7.85
CA THR A 306 13.43 -9.40 -7.11
C THR A 306 14.92 -9.61 -7.37
N LYS A 307 15.35 -9.53 -8.63
CA LYS A 307 16.76 -9.61 -9.00
C LYS A 307 17.57 -8.44 -8.44
N ALA A 308 17.03 -7.21 -8.47
CA ALA A 308 17.70 -6.07 -7.86
C ALA A 308 17.91 -6.21 -6.34
N VAL A 309 17.07 -6.99 -5.64
CA VAL A 309 17.29 -7.36 -4.24
C VAL A 309 18.30 -8.50 -4.09
N LEU A 310 18.28 -9.52 -4.96
CA LEU A 310 19.24 -10.64 -4.93
C LEU A 310 20.67 -10.25 -5.34
N ASP A 311 20.82 -9.26 -6.22
CA ASP A 311 22.11 -8.73 -6.66
C ASP A 311 22.68 -7.68 -5.65
N ASP A 312 21.95 -7.34 -4.57
CA ASP A 312 22.40 -6.44 -3.51
C ASP A 312 23.48 -7.14 -2.66
N PRO A 313 24.74 -6.66 -2.63
CA PRO A 313 25.84 -7.35 -1.93
C PRO A 313 25.67 -7.35 -0.40
N THR A 314 24.70 -6.61 0.13
CA THR A 314 24.34 -6.67 1.57
C THR A 314 23.33 -7.78 1.89
N PHE A 315 22.78 -8.46 0.87
CA PHE A 315 21.79 -9.51 1.03
C PHE A 315 22.29 -10.89 0.56
N ASP A 316 22.76 -11.69 1.52
CA ASP A 316 22.96 -13.11 1.28
C ASP A 316 21.68 -13.89 1.64
N PHE A 317 20.82 -14.08 0.64
CA PHE A 317 19.58 -14.86 0.77
C PHE A 317 19.84 -16.30 1.26
N GLN A 318 20.93 -16.93 0.80
CA GLN A 318 21.27 -18.31 1.12
C GLN A 318 21.75 -18.41 2.57
N THR A 319 22.72 -17.60 2.97
CA THR A 319 23.17 -17.56 4.38
C THR A 319 22.01 -17.18 5.30
N TYR A 320 21.12 -16.28 4.90
CA TYR A 320 19.94 -15.95 5.71
C TYR A 320 19.03 -17.18 5.89
N ILE A 321 18.36 -17.67 4.83
CA ILE A 321 17.32 -18.69 5.04
C ILE A 321 17.93 -20.06 5.37
N VAL A 322 19.05 -20.47 4.77
CA VAL A 322 19.64 -21.79 5.03
C VAL A 322 20.17 -21.88 6.47
N ALA A 323 20.84 -20.84 6.99
CA ALA A 323 21.33 -20.88 8.38
C ALA A 323 20.23 -20.79 9.44
N TYR A 324 19.02 -20.34 9.07
CA TYR A 324 17.82 -20.51 9.90
C TYR A 324 17.25 -21.93 9.76
N LEU A 325 16.92 -22.39 8.55
CA LEU A 325 16.32 -23.72 8.34
C LEU A 325 17.16 -24.86 8.94
N SER A 326 18.49 -24.84 8.72
CA SER A 326 19.40 -25.89 9.22
C SER A 326 19.50 -25.98 10.75
N LYS A 327 19.03 -24.96 11.49
CA LYS A 327 18.95 -25.02 12.97
C LYS A 327 17.71 -25.78 13.47
N TYR A 328 16.71 -25.94 12.62
CA TYR A 328 15.39 -26.50 12.96
C TYR A 328 15.08 -27.84 12.27
N GLU A 329 15.97 -28.34 11.41
CA GLU A 329 15.89 -29.69 10.80
C GLU A 329 16.46 -30.81 11.73
N LYS A 330 16.26 -30.70 13.05
CA LYS A 330 16.72 -31.68 14.06
C LYS A 330 15.54 -32.22 14.88
#